data_AF-F0Z608-F1
#
_entry.id   AF-F0Z608-F1
#
_cell.length_a   1.000
_cell.length_b   1.000
_cell.length_c   1.000
_cell.angle_alpha   90.00
_cell.angle_beta   90.00
_cell.angle_gamma   90.00
#
_symmetry.space_group_name_H-M   'P 1'
#
loop_
_entity.id
_entity.type
_entity.pdbx_description
1 polymer ?
#
loop_
_entity_poly.entity_id
_entity_poly.type
_entity_poly.pdbx_seq_one_letter_code
_entity_poly.pdbx_strand_id
1 'polypeptide(L)'
;GLVESVQKLFAEAIAEGEAIMEKEDASKEDVLGACVKLMKAIQALDMEAGDKADLGMALELTSMIDLTKYVEAGQEEYLAAKAAAEGVMENGDAMQPEVNAAWTTLVDTMMDLRLKADKAALSDLLESLKDLDLNKYTEESVRTYNDALALANTIMNDDGLSVDDQPKVDEAVVTLMAAKDGLTEKKDSGDANKDNPNGNGGQNNNGQNPNGNGQNGDKQSGNSQNGNGTQ
;
A
#
# COMPACT_ATOMS: atom_id res chain seq x y z
N GLY A 1 -12.95 -32.13 22.28
CA GLY A 1 -13.76 -32.31 23.51
C GLY A 1 -15.19 -31.91 23.20
N LEU A 2 -16.19 -32.31 23.99
CA LEU A 2 -17.59 -31.93 23.72
C LEU A 2 -17.77 -30.41 23.73
N VAL A 3 -18.73 -29.91 22.98
CA VAL A 3 -19.14 -28.49 23.07
C VAL A 3 -19.58 -28.14 24.50
N GLU A 4 -19.34 -26.90 24.92
CA GLU A 4 -19.57 -26.43 26.30
C GLU A 4 -21.01 -26.67 26.78
N SER A 5 -22.00 -26.42 25.92
CA SER A 5 -23.41 -26.67 26.17
C SER A 5 -23.71 -28.14 26.49
N VAL A 6 -23.03 -29.07 25.82
CA VAL A 6 -23.18 -30.51 26.07
C VAL A 6 -22.47 -30.91 27.37
N GLN A 7 -21.29 -30.36 27.66
CA GLN A 7 -20.63 -30.57 28.94
C GLN A 7 -21.52 -30.10 30.10
N LYS A 8 -22.15 -28.93 29.96
CA LYS A 8 -23.10 -28.38 30.93
C LYS A 8 -24.33 -29.26 31.08
N LEU A 9 -24.89 -29.76 29.98
CA LEU A 9 -26.06 -30.65 30.01
C LEU A 9 -25.75 -31.95 30.77
N PHE A 10 -24.56 -32.53 30.60
CA PHE A 10 -24.10 -33.67 31.39
C PHE A 10 -23.95 -33.34 32.87
N ALA A 11 -23.31 -32.21 33.20
CA ALA A 11 -23.13 -31.78 34.59
C ALA A 11 -24.48 -31.58 35.31
N GLU A 12 -25.45 -30.95 34.64
CA GLU A 12 -26.80 -30.75 35.16
C GLU A 12 -27.55 -32.07 35.35
N ALA A 13 -27.46 -32.99 34.36
CA ALA A 13 -28.11 -34.30 34.45
C ALA A 13 -27.55 -35.16 35.59
N ILE A 14 -26.23 -35.09 35.84
CA ILE A 14 -25.57 -35.78 36.96
C ILE A 14 -26.04 -35.18 38.29
N ALA A 15 -25.97 -33.86 38.43
CA ALA A 15 -26.36 -33.17 39.67
C ALA A 15 -27.82 -33.43 40.06
N GLU A 16 -28.73 -33.46 39.09
CA GLU A 16 -30.14 -33.78 39.33
C GLU A 16 -30.37 -35.25 39.66
N GLY A 17 -29.64 -36.16 39.02
CA GLY A 17 -29.65 -37.58 39.38
C GLY A 17 -29.18 -37.82 40.81
N GLU A 18 -28.10 -37.16 41.24
CA GLU A 18 -27.59 -37.18 42.61
C GLU A 18 -28.62 -36.64 43.60
N ALA A 19 -29.22 -35.47 43.31
CA ALA A 19 -30.25 -34.88 44.16
C ALA A 19 -31.49 -35.78 44.32
N ILE A 20 -31.90 -36.50 43.28
CA ILE A 20 -33.01 -37.46 43.34
C ILE A 20 -32.65 -38.68 44.19
N MET A 21 -31.42 -39.18 44.09
CA MET A 21 -30.96 -40.30 44.93
C MET A 21 -30.94 -39.97 46.42
N GLU A 22 -30.74 -38.69 46.77
CA GLU A 22 -30.78 -38.21 48.15
C GLU A 22 -32.20 -37.93 48.67
N LYS A 23 -33.21 -37.91 47.79
CA LYS A 23 -34.59 -37.54 48.13
C LYS A 23 -35.39 -38.76 48.63
N GLU A 24 -35.82 -38.73 49.90
CA GLU A 24 -36.58 -39.81 50.54
C GLU A 24 -37.93 -40.11 49.85
N ASP A 25 -38.56 -39.11 49.23
CA ASP A 25 -39.88 -39.18 48.60
C ASP A 25 -39.84 -38.93 47.08
N ALA A 26 -38.73 -39.27 46.41
CA ALA A 26 -38.58 -39.12 44.97
C ALA A 26 -39.77 -39.72 44.19
N SER A 27 -40.39 -38.91 43.34
CA SER A 27 -41.52 -39.33 42.49
C SER A 27 -41.04 -40.00 41.20
N LYS A 28 -41.96 -40.70 40.52
CA LYS A 28 -41.66 -41.27 39.19
C LYS A 28 -41.37 -40.17 38.17
N GLU A 29 -42.06 -39.05 38.28
CA GLU A 29 -41.87 -37.87 37.46
C GLU A 29 -40.48 -37.26 37.66
N ASP A 30 -39.99 -37.20 38.91
CA ASP A 30 -38.61 -36.75 39.21
C ASP A 30 -37.59 -37.64 38.48
N VAL A 31 -37.71 -38.96 38.65
CA VAL A 31 -36.82 -39.95 38.01
C VAL A 31 -36.90 -39.87 36.49
N LEU A 32 -38.11 -39.74 35.92
CA LEU A 32 -38.29 -39.62 34.48
C LEU A 32 -37.67 -38.33 33.93
N GLY A 33 -37.79 -37.21 34.65
CA GLY A 33 -37.19 -35.93 34.31
C GLY A 33 -35.66 -36.02 34.19
N ALA A 34 -35.01 -36.61 35.18
CA ALA A 34 -33.56 -36.84 35.15
C ALA A 34 -33.13 -37.81 34.04
N CYS A 35 -33.87 -38.91 33.84
CA CYS A 35 -33.62 -39.84 32.74
C CYS A 35 -33.71 -39.16 31.37
N VAL A 36 -34.70 -38.27 31.17
CA VAL A 36 -34.85 -37.52 29.91
C VAL A 36 -33.69 -36.57 29.68
N LYS A 37 -33.23 -35.85 30.72
CA LYS A 37 -32.06 -34.95 30.61
C LYS A 37 -30.78 -35.73 30.29
N LEU A 38 -30.54 -36.85 30.95
CA LEU A 38 -29.40 -37.72 30.66
C LEU A 38 -29.48 -38.29 29.21
N MET A 39 -30.66 -38.73 28.76
CA MET A 39 -30.83 -39.19 27.38
C MET A 39 -30.53 -38.11 26.35
N LYS A 40 -30.94 -36.86 26.60
CA LYS A 40 -30.59 -35.73 25.72
C LYS A 40 -29.08 -35.48 25.69
N ALA A 41 -28.41 -35.56 26.83
CA ALA A 41 -26.95 -35.43 26.92
C ALA A 41 -26.24 -36.53 26.11
N ILE A 42 -26.69 -37.78 26.27
CA ILE A 42 -26.16 -38.94 25.52
C ILE A 42 -26.35 -38.76 24.01
N GLN A 43 -27.51 -38.27 23.57
CA GLN A 43 -27.77 -38.03 22.14
C GLN A 43 -26.88 -36.93 21.54
N ALA A 44 -26.31 -36.05 22.37
CA ALA A 44 -25.45 -34.95 21.94
C ALA A 44 -23.95 -35.26 22.08
N LEU A 45 -23.56 -36.51 22.39
CA LEU A 45 -22.16 -36.91 22.59
C LEU A 45 -21.27 -36.75 21.36
N ASP A 46 -21.85 -36.74 20.16
CA ASP A 46 -21.08 -36.54 18.92
C ASP A 46 -20.84 -35.04 18.61
N MET A 47 -21.36 -34.13 19.45
CA MET A 47 -21.15 -32.68 19.31
C MET A 47 -19.81 -32.28 19.93
N GLU A 48 -18.76 -32.35 19.12
CA GLU A 48 -17.42 -31.92 19.50
C GLU A 48 -17.15 -30.45 19.15
N ALA A 49 -16.50 -29.74 20.07
CA ALA A 49 -15.94 -28.43 19.80
C ALA A 49 -14.80 -28.56 18.79
N GLY A 50 -14.68 -27.57 17.90
CA GLY A 50 -13.62 -27.50 16.92
C GLY A 50 -12.23 -27.37 17.56
N ASP A 51 -11.21 -27.89 16.88
CA ASP A 51 -9.82 -27.63 17.22
C ASP A 51 -9.45 -26.20 16.80
N LYS A 52 -9.03 -25.42 17.79
CA LYS A 52 -8.74 -23.98 17.68
C LYS A 52 -7.24 -23.66 17.66
N ALA A 53 -6.36 -24.67 17.59
CA ALA A 53 -4.92 -24.46 17.64
C ALA A 53 -4.42 -23.48 16.55
N ASP A 54 -4.82 -23.71 15.30
CA ASP A 54 -4.40 -22.86 14.17
C ASP A 54 -5.00 -21.45 14.23
N LEU A 55 -6.25 -21.32 14.67
CA LEU A 55 -6.89 -20.02 14.90
C LEU A 55 -6.19 -19.23 16.00
N GLY A 56 -5.80 -19.90 17.09
CA GLY A 56 -5.02 -19.30 18.17
C GLY A 56 -3.67 -18.79 17.69
N MET A 57 -2.93 -19.59 16.91
CA MET A 57 -1.66 -19.16 16.32
C MET A 57 -1.84 -17.95 15.38
N ALA A 58 -2.88 -17.94 14.55
CA ALA A 58 -3.17 -16.80 13.68
C ALA A 58 -3.44 -15.52 14.48
N LEU A 59 -4.21 -15.61 15.57
CA LEU A 59 -4.46 -14.48 16.48
C LEU A 59 -3.19 -14.00 17.19
N GLU A 60 -2.28 -14.89 17.58
CA GLU A 60 -0.97 -14.49 18.12
C GLU A 60 -0.17 -13.68 17.09
N LEU A 61 -0.19 -14.08 15.81
CA LEU A 61 0.46 -13.32 14.75
C LEU A 61 -0.13 -11.90 14.60
N THR A 62 -1.43 -11.73 14.82
CA THR A 62 -2.08 -10.41 14.75
C THR A 62 -1.50 -9.42 15.76
N SER A 63 -0.99 -9.89 16.90
CA SER A 63 -0.41 -9.03 17.94
C SER A 63 0.92 -8.40 17.52
N MET A 64 1.58 -8.96 16.51
CA MET A 64 2.85 -8.46 15.97
C MET A 64 2.66 -7.46 14.82
N ILE A 65 1.43 -7.29 14.32
CA ILE A 65 1.13 -6.40 13.21
C ILE A 65 1.00 -4.96 13.74
N ASP A 66 1.84 -4.08 13.21
CA ASP A 66 1.75 -2.64 13.41
C ASP A 66 1.02 -2.00 12.23
N LEU A 67 -0.29 -1.78 12.39
CA LEU A 67 -1.16 -1.23 11.34
C LEU A 67 -0.75 0.18 10.88
N THR A 68 0.05 0.92 11.65
CA THR A 68 0.51 2.26 11.23
C THR A 68 1.42 2.24 10.01
N LYS A 69 2.05 1.07 9.74
CA LYS A 69 2.91 0.80 8.58
C LYS A 69 2.15 0.42 7.33
N TYR A 70 0.86 0.15 7.44
CA TYR A 70 -0.01 -0.25 6.33
C TYR A 70 -0.88 0.92 5.88
N VAL A 71 -1.27 0.93 4.62
CA VAL A 71 -2.28 1.87 4.12
C VAL A 71 -3.63 1.58 4.78
N GLU A 72 -4.53 2.56 4.80
CA GLU A 72 -5.85 2.42 5.46
C GLU A 72 -6.73 1.34 4.81
N ALA A 73 -6.59 1.14 3.49
CA ALA A 73 -7.33 0.12 2.76
C ALA A 73 -7.05 -1.29 3.32
N GLY A 74 -8.12 -2.03 3.62
CA GLY A 74 -8.07 -3.39 4.18
C GLY A 74 -7.95 -3.46 5.70
N GLN A 75 -7.69 -2.34 6.41
CA GLN A 75 -7.53 -2.38 7.86
C GLN A 75 -8.85 -2.65 8.59
N GLU A 76 -9.95 -2.08 8.12
CA GLU A 76 -11.27 -2.28 8.73
C GLU A 76 -11.70 -3.75 8.62
N GLU A 77 -11.55 -4.34 7.44
CA GLU A 77 -11.86 -5.75 7.17
C GLU A 77 -11.01 -6.69 8.02
N TYR A 78 -9.72 -6.41 8.13
CA TYR A 78 -8.81 -7.14 9.00
C TYR A 78 -9.19 -7.06 10.49
N LEU A 79 -9.52 -5.87 11.00
CA LEU A 79 -9.92 -5.69 12.39
C LEU A 79 -11.25 -6.40 12.69
N ALA A 80 -12.20 -6.38 11.76
CA ALA A 80 -13.46 -7.11 11.88
C ALA A 80 -13.22 -8.63 11.89
N ALA A 81 -12.35 -9.14 11.00
CA ALA A 81 -11.99 -10.55 10.95
C ALA A 81 -11.29 -11.01 12.24
N LYS A 82 -10.39 -10.19 12.79
CA LYS A 82 -9.74 -10.44 14.08
C LYS A 82 -10.76 -10.54 15.22
N ALA A 83 -11.68 -9.59 15.32
CA ALA A 83 -12.71 -9.61 16.37
C ALA A 83 -13.63 -10.84 16.24
N ALA A 84 -13.98 -11.24 15.01
CA ALA A 84 -14.77 -12.46 14.78
C ALA A 84 -14.00 -13.72 15.19
N ALA A 85 -12.70 -13.79 14.87
CA ALA A 85 -11.82 -14.88 15.29
C ALA A 85 -11.68 -14.97 16.82
N GLU A 86 -11.54 -13.84 17.51
CA GLU A 86 -11.53 -13.77 18.98
C GLU A 86 -12.86 -14.29 19.57
N GLY A 87 -14.00 -13.91 18.99
CA GLY A 87 -15.31 -14.43 19.40
C GLY A 87 -15.43 -15.95 19.21
N VAL A 88 -14.91 -16.50 18.11
CA VAL A 88 -14.88 -17.96 17.88
C VAL A 88 -13.93 -18.65 18.86
N MET A 89 -12.80 -18.03 19.23
CA MET A 89 -11.92 -18.56 20.27
C MET A 89 -12.62 -18.72 21.62
N GLU A 90 -13.42 -17.73 22.01
CA GLU A 90 -14.17 -17.71 23.27
C GLU A 90 -15.40 -18.62 23.26
N ASN A 91 -15.99 -18.90 22.09
CA ASN A 91 -17.19 -19.72 21.97
C ASN A 91 -16.90 -21.21 22.22
N GLY A 92 -17.22 -21.73 23.41
CA GLY A 92 -17.07 -23.15 23.78
C GLY A 92 -17.94 -24.12 22.98
N ASP A 93 -18.92 -23.61 22.24
CA ASP A 93 -19.78 -24.39 21.33
C ASP A 93 -19.34 -24.33 19.87
N ALA A 94 -18.31 -23.54 19.54
CA ALA A 94 -17.84 -23.40 18.16
C ALA A 94 -17.39 -24.75 17.59
N MET A 95 -18.00 -25.15 16.49
CA MET A 95 -17.67 -26.38 15.78
C MET A 95 -16.57 -26.13 14.73
N GLN A 96 -15.95 -27.20 14.24
CA GLN A 96 -14.83 -27.10 13.29
C GLN A 96 -15.10 -26.20 12.07
N PRO A 97 -16.29 -26.22 11.42
CA PRO A 97 -16.55 -25.33 10.29
C PRO A 97 -16.48 -23.85 10.64
N GLU A 98 -16.94 -23.47 11.84
CA GLU A 98 -16.90 -22.08 12.32
C GLU A 98 -15.45 -21.65 12.61
N VAL A 99 -14.67 -22.55 13.24
CA VAL A 99 -13.24 -22.32 13.48
C VAL A 99 -12.47 -22.15 12.18
N ASN A 100 -12.71 -23.04 11.20
CA ASN A 100 -12.07 -22.97 9.90
C ASN A 100 -12.42 -21.69 9.15
N ALA A 101 -13.70 -21.30 9.17
CA ALA A 101 -14.15 -20.07 8.51
C ALA A 101 -13.48 -18.83 9.13
N ALA A 102 -13.46 -18.73 10.46
CA ALA A 102 -12.80 -17.64 11.16
C ALA A 102 -11.30 -17.58 10.87
N TRP A 103 -10.63 -18.74 10.84
CA TRP A 103 -9.20 -18.83 10.50
C TRP A 103 -8.94 -18.34 9.07
N THR A 104 -9.70 -18.85 8.09
CA THR A 104 -9.54 -18.46 6.68
C THR A 104 -9.76 -16.96 6.51
N THR A 105 -10.85 -16.41 7.06
CA THR A 105 -11.15 -14.98 6.94
C THR A 105 -10.08 -14.10 7.60
N LEU A 106 -9.55 -14.51 8.76
CA LEU A 106 -8.46 -13.79 9.40
C LEU A 106 -7.18 -13.80 8.57
N VAL A 107 -6.79 -14.96 8.05
CA VAL A 107 -5.58 -15.10 7.23
C VAL A 107 -5.71 -14.33 5.91
N ASP A 108 -6.85 -14.44 5.22
CA ASP A 108 -7.08 -13.75 3.95
C ASP A 108 -6.98 -12.22 4.15
N THR A 109 -7.65 -11.68 5.16
CA THR A 109 -7.59 -10.23 5.45
C THR A 109 -6.20 -9.77 5.91
N MET A 110 -5.43 -10.61 6.62
CA MET A 110 -4.01 -10.34 6.89
C MET A 110 -3.19 -10.25 5.60
N MET A 111 -3.47 -11.09 4.61
CA MET A 111 -2.78 -11.10 3.32
C MET A 111 -3.21 -9.93 2.43
N ASP A 112 -4.38 -9.34 2.65
CA ASP A 112 -4.88 -8.18 1.90
C ASP A 112 -4.30 -6.85 2.39
N LEU A 113 -3.74 -6.79 3.61
CA LEU A 113 -3.03 -5.61 4.09
C LEU A 113 -1.85 -5.26 3.17
N ARG A 114 -1.68 -3.96 2.85
CA ARG A 114 -0.56 -3.46 2.05
C ARG A 114 0.28 -2.46 2.83
N LEU A 115 1.59 -2.68 2.87
CA LEU A 115 2.54 -1.75 3.47
C LEU A 115 2.52 -0.42 2.71
N LYS A 116 2.73 0.68 3.42
CA LYS A 116 2.92 2.01 2.82
C LYS A 116 4.17 2.03 1.94
N ALA A 117 4.12 2.83 0.88
CA ALA A 117 5.30 3.14 0.08
C ALA A 117 6.38 3.81 0.95
N ASP A 118 7.64 3.50 0.68
CA ASP A 118 8.77 4.15 1.32
C ASP A 118 9.01 5.52 0.67
N LYS A 119 8.94 6.57 1.48
CA LYS A 119 9.12 7.98 1.06
C LYS A 119 10.38 8.62 1.65
N ALA A 120 11.26 7.84 2.29
CA ALA A 120 12.44 8.38 2.96
C ALA A 120 13.33 9.20 2.00
N ALA A 121 13.65 8.66 0.82
CA ALA A 121 14.47 9.35 -0.17
C ALA A 121 13.81 10.65 -0.69
N LEU A 122 12.49 10.65 -0.86
CA LEU A 122 11.74 11.84 -1.28
C LEU A 122 11.73 12.91 -0.18
N SER A 123 11.52 12.49 1.07
CA SER A 123 11.60 13.36 2.24
C SER A 123 12.97 14.02 2.36
N ASP A 124 14.05 13.23 2.26
CA ASP A 124 15.42 13.74 2.35
C ASP A 124 15.74 14.72 1.22
N LEU A 125 15.26 14.45 0.00
CA LEU A 125 15.41 15.35 -1.13
C LEU A 125 14.68 16.67 -0.89
N LEU A 126 13.41 16.63 -0.47
CA LEU A 126 12.62 17.84 -0.18
C LEU A 126 13.31 18.69 0.90
N GLU A 127 13.80 18.06 1.96
CA GLU A 127 14.51 18.74 3.04
C GLU A 127 15.81 19.39 2.53
N SER A 128 16.57 18.72 1.66
CA SER A 128 17.81 19.25 1.08
C SER A 128 17.60 20.50 0.19
N LEU A 129 16.38 20.70 -0.32
CA LEU A 129 16.06 21.76 -1.26
C LEU A 129 15.37 22.98 -0.64
N LYS A 130 14.99 22.91 0.63
CA LYS A 130 14.20 23.96 1.31
C LYS A 130 14.88 25.34 1.32
N ASP A 131 16.22 25.36 1.32
CA ASP A 131 17.03 26.58 1.43
C ASP A 131 17.55 27.07 0.07
N LEU A 132 17.04 26.50 -1.04
CA LEU A 132 17.46 26.86 -2.39
C LEU A 132 16.97 28.27 -2.76
N ASP A 133 17.91 29.20 -2.97
CA ASP A 133 17.59 30.56 -3.39
C ASP A 133 17.23 30.63 -4.89
N LEU A 134 15.94 30.54 -5.18
CA LEU A 134 15.40 30.53 -6.54
C LEU A 134 15.58 31.87 -7.28
N ASN A 135 15.91 32.97 -6.60
CA ASN A 135 16.06 34.28 -7.24
C ASN A 135 17.24 34.36 -8.22
N LYS A 136 18.20 33.44 -8.09
CA LYS A 136 19.38 33.33 -8.94
C LYS A 136 19.10 32.70 -10.30
N TYR A 137 17.93 32.08 -10.49
CA TYR A 137 17.62 31.29 -11.68
C TYR A 137 16.54 31.95 -12.55
N THR A 138 16.50 31.57 -13.83
CA THR A 138 15.53 32.09 -14.80
C THR A 138 14.10 31.68 -14.44
N GLU A 139 13.12 32.54 -14.77
CA GLU A 139 11.71 32.28 -14.47
C GLU A 139 11.20 30.97 -15.08
N GLU A 140 11.64 30.63 -16.29
CA GLU A 140 11.26 29.39 -16.97
C GLU A 140 11.76 28.14 -16.23
N SER A 141 13.03 28.12 -15.83
CA SER A 141 13.59 26.96 -15.12
C SER A 141 13.04 26.83 -13.69
N VAL A 142 12.81 27.96 -13.01
CA VAL A 142 12.15 27.99 -11.70
C VAL A 142 10.71 27.47 -11.78
N ARG A 143 9.99 27.77 -12.86
CA ARG A 143 8.64 27.23 -13.07
C ARG A 143 8.65 25.71 -13.18
N THR A 144 9.53 25.14 -14.00
CA THR A 144 9.66 23.67 -14.12
C THR A 144 10.03 23.02 -12.79
N TYR A 145 10.94 23.63 -12.02
CA TYR A 145 11.27 23.18 -10.67
C TYR A 145 10.08 23.21 -9.72
N ASN A 146 9.31 24.30 -9.70
CA ASN A 146 8.13 24.42 -8.84
C ASN A 146 7.03 23.42 -9.20
N ASP A 147 6.83 23.13 -10.49
CA ASP A 147 5.87 22.12 -10.93
C ASP A 147 6.27 20.72 -10.42
N ALA A 148 7.56 20.37 -10.52
CA ALA A 148 8.10 19.11 -9.98
C ALA A 148 8.02 19.05 -8.44
N LEU A 149 8.30 20.17 -7.75
CA LEU A 149 8.20 20.29 -6.30
C LEU A 149 6.74 20.11 -5.81
N ALA A 150 5.77 20.65 -6.55
CA ALA A 150 4.35 20.48 -6.23
C ALA A 150 3.91 19.01 -6.37
N LEU A 151 4.36 18.32 -7.42
CA LEU A 151 4.11 16.89 -7.59
C LEU A 151 4.74 16.07 -6.46
N ALA A 152 6.01 16.33 -6.14
CA ALA A 152 6.73 15.68 -5.05
C ALA A 152 6.00 15.85 -3.70
N ASN A 153 5.52 17.06 -3.38
CA ASN A 153 4.74 17.31 -2.17
C ASN A 153 3.38 16.59 -2.19
N THR A 154 2.73 16.49 -3.34
CA THR A 154 1.47 15.75 -3.48
C THR A 154 1.69 14.28 -3.13
N ILE A 155 2.73 13.67 -3.71
CA ILE A 155 3.11 12.28 -3.45
C ILE A 155 3.56 12.08 -2.00
N MET A 156 4.31 13.02 -1.42
CA MET A 156 4.75 12.97 -0.03
C MET A 156 3.56 12.88 0.94
N ASN A 157 2.50 13.65 0.68
CA ASN A 157 1.31 13.74 1.54
C ASN A 157 0.23 12.68 1.24
N ASP A 158 0.42 11.81 0.24
CA ASP A 158 -0.56 10.77 -0.11
C ASP A 158 -0.38 9.51 0.76
N ASP A 159 -1.13 9.41 1.85
CA ASP A 159 -1.10 8.26 2.77
C ASP A 159 -1.67 6.96 2.18
N GLY A 160 -2.28 7.02 0.99
CA GLY A 160 -2.83 5.86 0.28
C GLY A 160 -1.81 5.11 -0.58
N LEU A 161 -0.60 5.65 -0.78
CA LEU A 161 0.43 4.99 -1.58
C LEU A 161 0.97 3.76 -0.86
N SER A 162 0.82 2.61 -1.51
CA SER A 162 1.31 1.33 -1.03
C SER A 162 2.65 0.96 -1.66
N VAL A 163 3.25 -0.14 -1.23
CA VAL A 163 4.42 -0.74 -1.91
C VAL A 163 4.20 -0.99 -3.40
N ASP A 164 2.95 -1.21 -3.84
CA ASP A 164 2.62 -1.39 -5.26
C ASP A 164 2.72 -0.05 -6.03
N ASP A 165 2.64 1.08 -5.33
CA ASP A 165 2.77 2.44 -5.85
C ASP A 165 4.19 3.01 -5.74
N GLN A 166 5.15 2.23 -5.20
CA GLN A 166 6.54 2.67 -5.02
C GLN A 166 7.15 3.31 -6.28
N PRO A 167 6.92 2.81 -7.51
CA PRO A 167 7.44 3.46 -8.72
C PRO A 167 7.03 4.93 -8.88
N LYS A 168 5.85 5.33 -8.38
CA LYS A 168 5.40 6.74 -8.42
C LYS A 168 6.24 7.61 -7.49
N VAL A 169 6.58 7.09 -6.31
CA VAL A 169 7.45 7.78 -5.35
C VAL A 169 8.86 7.94 -5.93
N ASP A 170 9.39 6.86 -6.50
CA ASP A 170 10.72 6.86 -7.11
C ASP A 170 10.79 7.82 -8.31
N GLU A 171 9.75 7.86 -9.15
CA GLU A 171 9.64 8.79 -10.27
C GLU A 171 9.58 10.26 -9.80
N ALA A 172 8.91 10.54 -8.68
CA ALA A 172 8.88 11.88 -8.09
C ALA A 172 10.27 12.35 -7.66
N VAL A 173 11.06 11.46 -7.06
CA VAL A 173 12.46 11.73 -6.68
C VAL A 173 13.27 12.07 -7.92
N VAL A 174 13.22 11.22 -8.95
CA VAL A 174 13.96 11.42 -10.21
C VAL A 174 13.55 12.74 -10.88
N THR A 175 12.25 13.02 -10.94
CA THR A 175 11.71 14.22 -11.58
C THR A 175 12.14 15.49 -10.85
N LEU A 176 12.06 15.50 -9.52
CA LEU A 176 12.47 16.66 -8.72
C LEU A 176 13.98 16.89 -8.79
N MET A 177 14.79 15.82 -8.77
CA MET A 177 16.25 15.93 -8.98
C MET A 177 16.57 16.50 -10.36
N ALA A 178 15.94 15.99 -11.43
CA ALA A 178 16.16 16.48 -12.78
C ALA A 178 15.73 17.95 -12.94
N ALA A 179 14.62 18.36 -12.33
CA ALA A 179 14.15 19.74 -12.38
C ALA A 179 15.08 20.70 -11.63
N LYS A 180 15.63 20.25 -10.49
CA LYS A 180 16.67 20.98 -9.74
C LYS A 180 17.95 21.12 -10.58
N ASP A 181 18.42 20.05 -11.21
CA ASP A 181 19.63 20.08 -12.04
C ASP A 181 19.42 20.89 -13.34
N GLY A 182 18.17 21.04 -13.79
CA GLY A 182 17.75 21.89 -14.92
C GLY A 182 17.61 23.38 -14.61
N LEU A 183 17.81 23.80 -13.36
CA LEU A 183 17.80 25.22 -12.99
C LEU A 183 18.91 25.99 -13.73
N THR A 184 18.52 27.07 -14.41
CA THR A 184 19.44 27.87 -15.24
C THR A 184 19.65 29.23 -14.58
N GLU A 185 20.89 29.60 -14.27
CA GLU A 185 21.19 30.89 -13.65
C GLU A 185 20.81 32.07 -14.57
N LYS A 186 20.35 33.18 -13.98
CA LYS A 186 20.20 34.44 -14.70
C LYS A 186 21.59 34.89 -15.17
N LYS A 187 21.70 35.32 -16.43
CA LYS A 187 22.93 35.98 -16.88
C LYS A 187 23.09 37.29 -16.13
N ASP A 188 24.20 37.46 -15.44
CA ASP A 188 24.57 38.76 -14.86
C ASP A 188 24.55 39.81 -15.96
N SER A 189 23.71 40.83 -15.78
CA SER A 189 23.84 42.09 -16.50
C SER A 189 25.03 42.83 -15.91
N GLY A 190 26.24 42.43 -16.32
CA GLY A 190 27.46 42.84 -15.63
C GLY A 190 28.76 42.74 -16.42
N ASP A 191 28.77 43.03 -17.72
CA ASP A 191 29.88 43.81 -18.30
C ASP A 191 29.44 44.55 -19.58
N ALA A 192 28.95 45.77 -19.36
CA ALA A 192 28.92 46.80 -20.37
C ALA A 192 29.77 47.97 -19.87
N ASN A 193 31.06 47.75 -19.63
CA ASN A 193 31.98 48.87 -19.48
C ASN A 193 32.49 49.32 -20.86
N LYS A 194 32.13 50.56 -21.18
CA LYS A 194 32.58 51.33 -22.34
C LYS A 194 34.10 51.52 -22.25
N ASP A 195 34.80 51.25 -23.34
CA ASP A 195 35.96 52.06 -23.71
C ASP A 195 35.99 52.26 -25.23
N ASN A 196 35.56 53.46 -25.62
CA ASN A 196 35.86 54.04 -26.92
C ASN A 196 36.78 55.24 -26.68
N PRO A 197 38.02 55.20 -27.17
CA PRO A 197 38.70 56.39 -27.62
C PRO A 197 38.88 56.33 -29.14
N ASN A 198 38.18 57.26 -29.79
CA ASN A 198 38.39 57.71 -31.14
C ASN A 198 39.89 57.99 -31.43
N GLY A 199 40.44 57.34 -32.46
CA GLY A 199 41.80 57.53 -32.97
C GLY A 199 41.85 57.39 -34.50
N ASN A 200 41.75 58.54 -35.16
CA ASN A 200 41.81 58.77 -36.60
C ASN A 200 43.11 58.25 -37.27
N GLY A 201 42.99 57.62 -38.45
CA GLY A 201 44.11 57.26 -39.34
C GLY A 201 43.63 56.64 -40.65
N GLY A 202 43.65 57.42 -41.73
CA GLY A 202 42.93 57.14 -42.98
C GLY A 202 43.61 56.28 -44.04
N GLN A 203 42.93 56.24 -45.20
CA GLN A 203 43.37 55.90 -46.56
C GLN A 203 43.75 54.41 -46.82
N ASN A 204 43.41 53.74 -47.93
CA ASN A 204 42.88 54.11 -49.25
C ASN A 204 42.54 52.80 -50.03
N ASN A 205 41.52 52.84 -50.91
CA ASN A 205 41.32 52.16 -52.22
C ASN A 205 41.77 50.67 -52.44
N ASN A 206 41.12 49.80 -53.21
CA ASN A 206 40.33 49.94 -54.45
C ASN A 206 39.75 48.55 -54.82
N GLY A 207 38.71 48.49 -55.67
CA GLY A 207 38.63 47.41 -56.69
C GLY A 207 37.32 46.62 -56.82
N GLN A 208 36.55 46.99 -57.84
CA GLN A 208 35.40 46.35 -58.50
C GLN A 208 35.16 44.82 -58.33
N ASN A 209 33.91 44.45 -58.00
CA ASN A 209 32.80 43.92 -58.85
C ASN A 209 33.09 42.84 -59.96
N PRO A 210 32.08 42.15 -60.54
CA PRO A 210 31.48 40.87 -60.14
C PRO A 210 31.39 39.84 -61.30
N ASN A 211 31.00 38.60 -61.03
CA ASN A 211 30.28 37.68 -61.94
C ASN A 211 30.07 36.35 -61.20
N GLY A 212 28.96 35.62 -61.25
CA GLY A 212 27.88 35.59 -62.23
C GLY A 212 27.63 34.15 -62.64
N ASN A 213 26.42 33.66 -62.36
CA ASN A 213 25.67 32.61 -63.06
C ASN A 213 26.06 31.12 -62.94
N GLY A 214 25.03 30.26 -62.83
CA GLY A 214 25.15 28.83 -63.19
C GLY A 214 24.09 27.90 -62.61
N GLN A 215 22.93 27.85 -63.25
CA GLN A 215 21.76 26.98 -62.98
C GLN A 215 21.94 25.49 -63.37
N ASN A 216 20.96 24.70 -62.90
CA ASN A 216 20.43 23.40 -63.39
C ASN A 216 21.24 22.14 -63.03
N GLY A 217 20.65 21.16 -62.34
CA GLY A 217 19.68 20.15 -62.83
C GLY A 217 20.32 18.80 -62.44
N ASP A 218 19.68 17.69 -62.10
CA ASP A 218 18.42 17.11 -62.56
C ASP A 218 18.08 15.95 -61.60
N LYS A 219 16.86 15.43 -61.73
CA LYS A 219 16.30 14.26 -61.03
C LYS A 219 17.06 12.98 -61.37
N GLN A 220 16.94 11.94 -60.52
CA GLN A 220 16.22 10.69 -60.86
C GLN A 220 16.49 9.53 -59.88
N SER A 221 15.38 8.99 -59.34
CA SER A 221 15.00 7.58 -59.08
C SER A 221 15.97 6.56 -58.48
N GLY A 222 15.47 5.79 -57.51
CA GLY A 222 16.10 4.54 -57.09
C GLY A 222 15.42 3.83 -55.91
N ASN A 223 14.34 3.12 -56.20
CA ASN A 223 13.56 2.21 -55.36
C ASN A 223 14.40 1.11 -54.64
N SER A 224 14.05 0.72 -53.40
CA SER A 224 13.85 -0.71 -53.05
C SER A 224 13.24 -0.88 -51.64
N GLN A 225 12.10 -1.57 -51.62
CA GLN A 225 11.53 -2.27 -50.48
C GLN A 225 12.51 -3.32 -49.92
N ASN A 226 12.39 -3.61 -48.61
CA ASN A 226 12.12 -4.99 -48.21
C ASN A 226 11.44 -5.00 -46.83
N GLY A 227 10.27 -5.64 -46.77
CA GLY A 227 9.67 -6.09 -45.53
C GLY A 227 10.13 -7.51 -45.22
N ASN A 228 10.09 -7.90 -43.95
CA ASN A 228 9.87 -9.29 -43.61
C ASN A 228 9.22 -9.36 -42.23
N GLY A 229 7.97 -9.83 -42.22
CA GLY A 229 7.34 -10.36 -41.02
C GLY A 229 7.68 -11.83 -40.88
N THR A 230 7.62 -12.37 -39.67
CA THR A 230 7.37 -13.80 -39.46
C THR A 230 6.86 -14.05 -38.05
N GLN A 231 5.68 -14.66 -38.03
CA GLN A 231 5.09 -15.57 -37.04
C GLN A 231 4.81 -15.10 -35.61
#